data_AF-A0A966R491-F1
#
_entry.id   AF-A0A966R491-F1
#
_cell.length_a   1.000
_cell.length_b   1.000
_cell.length_c   1.000
_cell.angle_alpha   90.00
_cell.angle_beta   90.00
_cell.angle_gamma   90.00
#
_symmetry.space_group_name_H-M   'P 1'
#
loop_
_entity.id
_entity.type
_entity.pdbx_description
1 polymer ?
#
loop_
_entity_poly.entity_id
_entity_poly.type
_entity_poly.pdbx_seq_one_letter_code
_entity_poly.pdbx_strand_id
1 'polypeptide(L)'
;MNGLRAALIAIGVTVAAGAAGVGWLRTVLVPVERPVVVPSTILAGVAAADAKLLRDFYAAMADIVVRDGQSADPVVKTTFDLRGRHRLALQLAFANTGMVGRYSGLGDRLDAYLLEAIGKLDVPLTPEVRRSAAKAFSDIR
;
A
#
# COMPACT_ATOMS: atom_id res chain seq x y z
N MET A 1 -21.87 44.34 26.75
CA MET A 1 -20.43 44.08 26.51
C MET A 1 -20.28 42.67 26.00
N ASN A 2 -19.68 42.53 24.82
CA ASN A 2 -19.44 41.27 24.15
C ASN A 2 -18.43 40.42 24.96
N GLY A 3 -18.76 39.15 25.18
CA GLY A 3 -17.90 38.18 25.87
C GLY A 3 -17.95 36.84 25.16
N LEU A 4 -16.83 36.46 24.56
CA LEU A 4 -16.62 35.32 23.69
C LEU A 4 -16.94 33.94 24.30
N ARG A 5 -17.55 33.10 23.46
CA ARG A 5 -17.25 31.69 23.15
C ARG A 5 -16.23 30.95 24.03
N ALA A 6 -16.64 29.79 24.57
CA ALA A 6 -15.84 28.56 24.63
C ALA A 6 -16.77 27.33 24.60
N ALA A 7 -16.32 26.29 23.91
CA ALA A 7 -17.06 25.14 23.43
C ALA A 7 -17.17 24.00 24.45
N LEU A 8 -18.20 23.16 24.29
CA LEU A 8 -18.17 21.70 24.50
C LEU A 8 -19.48 21.12 23.96
N ILE A 9 -19.47 20.70 22.70
CA ILE A 9 -20.51 19.81 22.17
C ILE A 9 -20.14 18.42 22.65
N ALA A 10 -20.75 18.02 23.77
CA ALA A 10 -20.88 16.62 24.13
C ALA A 10 -21.96 16.02 23.23
N ILE A 11 -21.57 15.28 22.20
CA ILE A 11 -22.49 14.34 21.55
C ILE A 11 -22.21 12.98 22.18
N GLY A 12 -23.06 12.66 23.14
CA GLY A 12 -23.16 11.35 23.71
C GLY A 12 -23.64 10.33 22.68
N VAL A 13 -23.11 9.13 22.79
CA VAL A 13 -23.85 7.93 22.42
C VAL A 13 -24.03 7.16 23.72
N THR A 14 -25.14 7.43 24.38
CA THR A 14 -25.69 6.60 25.44
C THR A 14 -26.42 5.45 24.75
N VAL A 15 -25.91 4.23 24.85
CA VAL A 15 -26.70 3.02 24.57
C VAL A 15 -26.88 2.29 25.89
N ALA A 16 -28.15 2.03 26.17
CA ALA A 16 -28.71 1.62 27.44
C ALA A 16 -28.18 0.29 27.97
N ALA A 17 -28.24 0.18 29.30
CA ALA A 17 -28.01 -1.04 30.06
C ALA A 17 -29.02 -2.14 29.70
N GLY A 18 -28.52 -3.36 29.50
CA GLY A 18 -29.29 -4.60 29.42
C GLY A 18 -28.37 -5.78 29.70
N ALA A 19 -28.68 -6.55 30.73
CA ALA A 19 -27.81 -7.48 31.41
C ALA A 19 -27.50 -8.79 30.63
N ALA A 20 -26.40 -9.43 31.03
CA ALA A 20 -26.08 -10.86 30.92
C ALA A 20 -25.83 -11.45 29.52
N GLY A 21 -24.57 -11.82 29.25
CA GLY A 21 -24.24 -12.71 28.13
C GLY A 21 -22.81 -12.57 27.62
N VAL A 22 -21.87 -13.16 28.34
CA VAL A 22 -20.49 -13.43 27.88
C VAL A 22 -20.54 -14.24 26.59
N GLY A 23 -20.01 -13.72 25.47
CA GLY A 23 -19.83 -14.55 24.28
C GLY A 23 -19.64 -13.80 22.98
N TRP A 24 -18.38 -13.70 22.54
CA TRP A 24 -17.97 -13.66 21.13
C TRP A 24 -18.19 -12.36 20.34
N LEU A 25 -17.44 -11.30 20.70
CA LEU A 25 -16.82 -10.51 19.64
C LEU A 25 -15.76 -11.41 18.99
N ARG A 26 -16.15 -12.13 17.94
CA ARG A 26 -15.18 -12.71 17.00
C ARG A 26 -14.50 -11.54 16.30
N THR A 27 -13.47 -11.00 16.94
CA THR A 27 -12.41 -10.30 16.22
C THR A 27 -11.91 -11.31 15.20
N VAL A 28 -12.33 -11.17 13.96
CA VAL A 28 -11.75 -11.92 12.85
C VAL A 28 -10.32 -11.39 12.76
N LEU A 29 -9.42 -12.01 13.51
CA LEU A 29 -7.98 -11.89 13.32
C LEU A 29 -7.73 -12.48 11.95
N VAL A 30 -7.87 -11.66 10.91
CA VAL A 30 -7.41 -12.03 9.58
C VAL A 30 -5.92 -12.23 9.75
N PRO A 31 -5.39 -13.44 9.55
CA PRO A 31 -3.95 -13.63 9.55
C PRO A 31 -3.41 -12.73 8.44
N VAL A 32 -2.64 -11.71 8.82
CA VAL A 32 -1.84 -10.93 7.87
C VAL A 32 -0.85 -11.93 7.32
N GLU A 33 -1.12 -12.47 6.13
CA GLU A 33 -0.18 -13.30 5.40
C GLU A 33 1.14 -12.55 5.38
N ARG A 34 2.17 -13.17 5.96
CA ARG A 34 3.49 -12.55 6.02
C ARG A 34 3.96 -12.37 4.57
N PRO A 35 4.48 -11.20 4.22
CA PRO A 35 5.02 -10.96 2.90
C PRO A 35 6.10 -12.01 2.62
N VAL A 36 5.89 -12.81 1.58
CA VAL A 36 6.84 -13.82 1.12
C VAL A 36 8.05 -13.08 0.55
N VAL A 37 9.25 -13.48 0.97
CA VAL A 37 10.50 -12.97 0.37
C VAL A 37 10.70 -13.71 -0.95
N VAL A 38 10.32 -13.08 -2.06
CA VAL A 38 10.47 -13.62 -3.43
C VAL A 38 11.81 -13.16 -4.02
N PRO A 39 12.61 -14.05 -4.66
CA PRO A 39 13.94 -13.71 -5.15
C PRO A 39 13.95 -12.67 -6.30
N SER A 40 14.99 -11.84 -6.30
CA SER A 40 15.15 -10.59 -7.07
C SER A 40 15.52 -10.75 -8.55
N THR A 41 14.89 -11.68 -9.27
CA THR A 41 15.15 -11.90 -10.72
C THR A 41 14.10 -11.24 -11.62
N ILE A 42 13.29 -10.31 -11.09
CA ILE A 42 12.17 -9.69 -11.81
C ILE A 42 12.66 -8.94 -13.06
N LEU A 43 13.82 -8.28 -12.95
CA LEU A 43 14.43 -7.52 -14.04
C LEU A 43 15.39 -8.36 -14.91
N ALA A 44 15.41 -9.69 -14.74
CA ALA A 44 16.19 -10.57 -15.61
C ALA A 44 15.74 -10.40 -17.07
N GLY A 45 16.70 -10.22 -17.97
CA GLY A 45 16.48 -9.99 -19.40
C GLY A 45 16.10 -8.55 -19.78
N VAL A 46 16.02 -7.62 -18.82
CA VAL A 46 15.79 -6.20 -19.09
C VAL A 46 17.13 -5.52 -19.40
N ALA A 47 17.17 -4.63 -20.41
CA ALA A 47 18.39 -3.88 -20.72
C ALA A 47 18.82 -3.02 -19.53
N ALA A 48 20.13 -2.87 -19.32
CA ALA A 48 20.67 -2.23 -18.11
C ALA A 48 20.13 -0.80 -17.88
N ALA A 49 19.95 -0.02 -18.96
CA ALA A 49 19.40 1.34 -18.90
C ALA A 49 17.93 1.33 -18.43
N ASP A 50 17.10 0.48 -19.02
CA ASP A 50 15.67 0.35 -18.67
C ASP A 50 15.48 -0.24 -17.26
N ALA A 51 16.33 -1.20 -16.89
CA ALA A 51 16.37 -1.75 -15.53
C ALA A 51 16.72 -0.67 -14.49
N LYS A 52 17.61 0.26 -14.83
CA LYS A 52 17.91 1.41 -13.96
C LYS A 52 16.69 2.32 -13.78
N LEU A 53 15.96 2.62 -14.85
CA LEU A 53 14.74 3.43 -14.76
C LEU A 53 13.68 2.77 -13.87
N LEU A 54 13.49 1.45 -14.01
CA LEU A 54 12.57 0.69 -13.15
C LEU A 54 13.01 0.70 -11.69
N ARG A 55 14.30 0.49 -11.42
CA ARG A 55 14.87 0.59 -10.07
C ARG A 55 14.61 1.94 -9.42
N ASP A 56 14.91 3.03 -10.14
CA ASP A 56 14.75 4.38 -9.63
C ASP A 56 13.26 4.68 -9.37
N PHE A 57 12.37 4.25 -10.27
CA PHE A 57 10.92 4.36 -10.09
C PHE A 57 10.44 3.61 -8.84
N TYR A 58 10.87 2.37 -8.64
CA TYR A 58 10.43 1.56 -7.51
C TYR A 58 11.04 2.02 -6.18
N ALA A 59 12.26 2.55 -6.19
CA ALA A 59 12.84 3.22 -5.03
C ALA A 59 12.02 4.47 -4.62
N ALA A 60 11.58 5.27 -5.60
CA ALA A 60 10.72 6.42 -5.35
C ALA A 60 9.34 6.00 -4.80
N MET A 61 8.75 4.93 -5.33
CA MET A 61 7.49 4.38 -4.80
C MET A 61 7.63 3.91 -3.34
N ALA A 62 8.74 3.24 -3.00
CA ALA A 62 9.03 2.84 -1.63
C ALA A 62 9.09 4.05 -0.68
N ASP A 63 9.82 5.10 -1.07
CA ASP A 63 9.93 6.35 -0.29
C ASP A 63 8.57 7.05 -0.12
N ILE A 64 7.76 7.12 -1.18
CA ILE A 64 6.40 7.69 -1.13
C ILE A 64 5.53 6.93 -0.12
N VAL A 65 5.53 5.60 -0.13
CA VAL A 65 4.71 4.79 0.80
C VAL A 65 5.10 5.04 2.25
N VAL A 66 6.41 5.17 2.52
CA VAL A 66 6.93 5.47 3.87
C VAL A 66 6.48 6.87 4.30
N ARG A 67 6.68 7.89 3.46
CA ARG A 67 6.31 9.27 3.79
C ARG A 67 4.80 9.47 3.94
N ASP A 68 4.00 8.84 3.08
CA ASP A 68 2.54 8.86 3.19
C ASP A 68 2.08 8.27 4.53
N GLY A 69 2.71 7.18 4.99
CA GLY A 69 2.41 6.57 6.28
C GLY A 69 2.82 7.39 7.51
N GLN A 70 3.71 8.38 7.34
CA GLN A 70 4.12 9.32 8.39
C GLN A 70 3.25 10.59 8.43
N SER A 71 2.39 10.79 7.43
CA SER A 71 1.45 11.90 7.38
C SER A 71 0.38 11.77 8.47
N ALA A 72 -0.10 12.90 8.97
CA ALA A 72 -1.25 12.95 9.88
C ALA A 72 -2.55 12.48 9.19
N ASP A 73 -2.65 12.64 7.87
CA ASP A 73 -3.71 12.09 7.03
C ASP A 73 -3.09 11.36 5.83
N PRO A 74 -2.80 10.06 5.95
CA PRO A 74 -2.29 9.26 4.85
C PRO A 74 -3.31 9.18 3.70
N VAL A 75 -2.84 9.44 2.50
CA VAL A 75 -3.66 9.47 1.30
C VAL A 75 -4.00 8.05 0.83
N VAL A 76 -3.06 7.11 0.95
CA VAL A 76 -3.27 5.71 0.53
C VAL A 76 -3.82 4.93 1.71
N LYS A 77 -5.11 4.58 1.70
CA LYS A 77 -5.78 4.03 2.89
C LYS A 77 -5.86 2.52 2.90
N THR A 78 -5.93 1.89 1.73
CA THR A 78 -6.05 0.44 1.60
C THR A 78 -5.04 -0.15 0.62
N THR A 79 -4.84 -1.47 0.70
CA THR A 79 -4.01 -2.20 -0.27
C THR A 79 -4.55 -2.10 -1.70
N PHE A 80 -5.86 -2.00 -1.90
CA PHE A 80 -6.46 -1.76 -3.21
C PHE A 80 -6.04 -0.39 -3.76
N ASP A 81 -6.13 0.67 -2.95
CA ASP A 81 -5.68 2.01 -3.34
C ASP A 81 -4.20 2.02 -3.73
N LEU A 82 -3.36 1.33 -2.97
CA LEU A 82 -1.94 1.24 -3.23
C LEU A 82 -1.66 0.57 -4.58
N ARG A 83 -2.27 -0.60 -4.84
CA ARG A 83 -2.12 -1.33 -6.11
C ARG A 83 -2.64 -0.50 -7.29
N GLY A 84 -3.78 0.18 -7.13
CA GLY A 84 -4.36 1.04 -8.16
C GLY A 84 -3.45 2.23 -8.50
N ARG A 85 -2.93 2.92 -7.49
CA ARG A 85 -2.00 4.05 -7.65
C ARG A 85 -0.68 3.62 -8.26
N HIS A 86 -0.14 2.47 -7.85
CA HIS A 86 1.07 1.91 -8.45
C HIS A 86 0.89 1.65 -9.95
N ARG A 87 -0.19 0.97 -10.36
CA ARG A 87 -0.46 0.71 -11.79
C ARG A 87 -0.57 2.00 -12.59
N LEU A 88 -1.30 2.99 -12.07
CA LEU A 88 -1.42 4.30 -12.72
C LEU A 88 -0.06 5.01 -12.83
N ALA A 89 0.71 5.05 -11.74
CA ALA A 89 2.03 5.67 -11.73
C ALA A 89 2.99 4.99 -12.72
N LEU A 90 2.97 3.65 -12.79
CA LEU A 90 3.76 2.87 -13.73
C LEU A 90 3.37 3.19 -15.17
N GLN A 91 2.07 3.21 -15.47
CA GLN A 91 1.58 3.57 -16.80
C GLN A 91 2.02 4.97 -17.20
N LEU A 92 1.86 5.97 -16.31
CA LEU A 92 2.25 7.35 -16.59
C LEU A 92 3.76 7.53 -16.76
N ALA A 93 4.57 6.86 -15.93
CA ALA A 93 6.02 6.95 -16.00
C ALA A 93 6.59 6.34 -17.29
N PHE A 94 5.96 5.30 -17.83
CA PHE A 94 6.54 4.51 -18.92
C PHE A 94 5.78 4.56 -20.26
N ALA A 95 4.57 5.13 -20.34
CA ALA A 95 3.73 5.15 -21.54
C ALA A 95 4.46 5.57 -22.83
N ASN A 96 5.36 6.55 -22.74
CA ASN A 96 6.06 7.12 -23.90
C ASN A 96 7.57 6.81 -23.94
N THR A 97 8.01 5.81 -23.18
CA THR A 97 9.44 5.45 -23.08
C THR A 97 9.87 4.36 -24.07
N GLY A 98 8.92 3.77 -24.81
CA GLY A 98 9.17 2.60 -25.66
C GLY A 98 9.42 1.29 -24.88
N MET A 99 9.32 1.31 -23.55
CA MET A 99 9.46 0.11 -22.71
C MET A 99 8.20 -0.75 -22.69
N VAL A 100 7.03 -0.15 -22.94
CA VAL A 100 5.74 -0.86 -22.95
C VAL A 100 5.73 -1.90 -24.07
N GLY A 101 5.49 -3.17 -23.72
CA GLY A 101 5.49 -4.29 -24.67
C GLY A 101 6.88 -4.75 -25.14
N ARG A 102 7.95 -4.00 -24.85
CA ARG A 102 9.33 -4.35 -25.25
C ARG A 102 9.84 -5.63 -24.58
N TYR A 103 9.49 -5.82 -23.31
CA TYR A 103 9.91 -6.96 -22.50
C TYR A 103 8.71 -7.87 -22.26
N SER A 104 8.68 -9.00 -22.96
CA SER A 104 7.59 -9.98 -22.83
C SER A 104 7.38 -10.40 -21.37
N GLY A 105 6.13 -10.30 -20.90
CA GLY A 105 5.73 -10.70 -19.55
C GLY A 105 6.34 -9.89 -18.40
N LEU A 106 7.04 -8.77 -18.65
CA LEU A 106 7.62 -7.96 -17.57
C LEU A 106 6.54 -7.33 -16.69
N GLY A 107 5.48 -6.78 -17.29
CA GLY A 107 4.35 -6.21 -16.55
C GLY A 107 3.71 -7.25 -15.62
N ASP A 108 3.39 -8.42 -16.15
CA ASP A 108 2.78 -9.50 -15.38
C ASP A 108 3.67 -9.99 -14.24
N ARG A 109 5.00 -10.07 -14.46
CA ARG A 109 5.96 -10.43 -13.41
C ARG A 109 5.98 -9.39 -12.29
N LEU A 110 5.98 -8.10 -12.63
CA LEU A 110 5.95 -7.01 -11.66
C LEU A 110 4.64 -7.01 -10.86
N ASP A 111 3.50 -7.14 -11.54
CA ASP A 111 2.18 -7.18 -10.91
C ASP A 111 2.01 -8.41 -10.01
N ALA A 112 2.45 -9.60 -10.46
CA ALA A 112 2.39 -10.83 -9.67
C ALA A 112 3.24 -10.71 -8.40
N TYR A 113 4.47 -10.21 -8.52
CA TYR A 113 5.36 -10.00 -7.39
C TYR A 113 4.76 -9.02 -6.36
N LEU A 114 4.27 -7.87 -6.81
CA LEU A 114 3.69 -6.87 -5.90
C LEU A 114 2.37 -7.34 -5.29
N LEU A 115 1.56 -8.08 -6.04
CA LEU A 115 0.34 -8.68 -5.52
C LEU A 115 0.62 -9.73 -4.44
N GLU A 116 1.68 -10.52 -4.60
CA GLU A 116 2.12 -11.48 -3.58
C GLU A 116 2.66 -10.77 -2.33
N ALA A 117 3.47 -9.71 -2.52
CA ALA A 117 4.11 -9.02 -1.41
C ALA A 117 3.17 -8.09 -0.62
N ILE A 118 2.21 -7.44 -1.29
CA ILE A 118 1.22 -6.55 -0.66
C ILE A 118 -0.01 -7.35 -0.18
N GLY A 119 -0.25 -8.51 -0.78
CA GLY A 119 -1.43 -9.35 -0.55
C GLY A 119 -2.52 -9.09 -1.59
N LYS A 120 -3.47 -10.03 -1.70
CA LYS A 120 -4.59 -9.98 -2.66
C LYS A 120 -5.85 -9.34 -2.11
N LEU A 121 -6.05 -9.48 -0.80
CA LEU A 121 -7.22 -8.93 -0.11
C LEU A 121 -7.15 -7.41 -0.12
N ASP A 122 -8.32 -6.77 -0.03
CA ASP A 122 -8.38 -5.34 0.25
C ASP A 122 -8.46 -5.12 1.75
N VAL A 123 -7.35 -4.74 2.35
CA VAL A 123 -7.23 -4.48 3.78
C VAL A 123 -6.68 -3.08 4.05
N PRO A 124 -6.95 -2.51 5.23
CA PRO A 124 -6.36 -1.23 5.63
C PRO A 124 -4.82 -1.27 5.57
N LEU A 125 -4.22 -0.17 5.11
CA LEU A 125 -2.77 -0.04 4.98
C LEU A 125 -2.12 0.32 6.33
N THR A 126 -2.06 -0.66 7.22
CA THR A 126 -1.43 -0.51 8.55
C THR A 126 0.06 -0.21 8.47
N PRO A 127 0.72 0.26 9.54
CA PRO A 127 2.16 0.50 9.55
C PRO A 127 2.99 -0.74 9.16
N GLU A 128 2.55 -1.93 9.56
CA GLU A 128 3.20 -3.22 9.20
C GLU A 128 3.07 -3.48 7.71
N VAL A 129 1.86 -3.33 7.15
CA VAL A 129 1.59 -3.53 5.71
C VAL A 129 2.35 -2.51 4.87
N ARG A 130 2.45 -1.25 5.32
CA ARG A 130 3.26 -0.22 4.66
C ARG A 130 4.73 -0.56 4.64
N ARG A 131 5.30 -0.99 5.78
CA ARG A 131 6.70 -1.41 5.85
C ARG A 131 6.98 -2.58 4.91
N SER A 132 6.07 -3.56 4.86
CA SER A 132 6.13 -4.63 3.88
C SER A 132 6.14 -4.11 2.45
N ALA A 133 5.13 -3.32 2.09
CA ALA A 133 4.96 -2.83 0.73
C ALA A 133 6.15 -1.97 0.28
N ALA A 134 6.64 -1.08 1.15
CA ALA A 134 7.83 -0.28 0.88
C ALA A 134 9.06 -1.17 0.67
N LYS A 135 9.23 -2.22 1.49
CA LYS A 135 10.30 -3.19 1.30
C LYS A 135 10.16 -3.90 -0.06
N ALA A 136 8.96 -4.36 -0.39
CA ALA A 136 8.68 -5.05 -1.65
C ALA A 136 9.05 -4.19 -2.87
N PHE A 137 8.67 -2.92 -2.87
CA PHE A 137 9.09 -1.97 -3.89
C PHE A 137 10.61 -1.81 -3.94
N SER A 138 11.29 -1.65 -2.80
CA SER A 138 12.75 -1.50 -2.75
C SER A 138 13.54 -2.75 -3.18
N ASP A 139 12.93 -3.93 -3.09
CA ASP A 139 13.55 -5.20 -3.48
C ASP A 139 13.55 -5.41 -5.01
N ILE A 140 12.81 -4.60 -5.79
CA ILE A 140 12.84 -4.62 -7.25
C ILE A 140 14.14 -3.93 -7.72
N ARG A 141 15.21 -4.73 -7.84
CA ARG A 141 16.56 -4.31 -8.24
C ARG A 141 17.12 -5.09 -9.41
#